data_AF-A0A5Y2QEF7-F1
#
_entry.id   AF-A0A5Y2QEF7-F1
#
_cell.length_a   1.000
_cell.length_b   1.000
_cell.length_c   1.000
_cell.angle_alpha   90.00
_cell.angle_beta   90.00
_cell.angle_gamma   90.00
#
_symmetry.space_group_name_H-M   'P 1'
#
loop_
_entity.id
_entity.type
_entity.pdbx_description
1 polymer ?
#
loop_
_entity_poly.entity_id
_entity_poly.type
_entity_poly.pdbx_seq_one_letter_code
_entity_poly.pdbx_strand_id
1 'polypeptide(L)'
;MKLCGMMILEIVSYKRTLNKMNTIYHYCSPESFFSIIQNQRLWLSSMDHMNDYMEKKWFYSTLKKYLYKNLDANCVDQFIAHLDDNISIGTPFACCLSKSGDILSQWRAYAKDGFGVSIGFDREKLDVYDGII
;
A
#
# COMPACT_ATOMS: atom_id res chain seq x y z
N MET A 1 11.92 34.77 -31.49
CA MET A 1 10.61 34.20 -31.13
C MET A 1 10.62 32.69 -30.84
N LYS A 2 11.49 31.85 -31.45
CA LYS A 2 11.61 30.40 -31.16
C LYS A 2 12.14 30.03 -29.76
N LEU A 3 13.02 30.85 -29.18
CA LEU A 3 13.66 30.57 -27.87
C LEU A 3 12.68 30.60 -26.67
N CYS A 4 11.65 31.44 -26.72
CA CYS A 4 10.67 31.57 -25.63
C CYS A 4 9.73 30.33 -25.55
N GLY A 5 9.35 29.76 -26.71
CA GLY A 5 8.50 28.56 -26.76
C GLY A 5 9.19 27.29 -26.26
N MET A 6 10.49 27.12 -26.54
CA MET A 6 11.28 25.99 -26.01
C MET A 6 11.41 26.04 -24.49
N MET A 7 11.66 27.23 -23.92
CA MET A 7 11.77 27.41 -22.47
C MET A 7 10.44 27.12 -21.75
N ILE A 8 9.30 27.50 -22.33
CA ILE A 8 7.98 27.16 -21.78
C ILE A 8 7.73 25.64 -21.80
N LEU A 9 8.11 24.95 -22.88
CA LEU A 9 7.97 23.50 -22.99
C LEU A 9 8.83 22.76 -21.96
N GLU A 10 10.05 23.23 -21.73
CA GLU A 10 10.95 22.68 -20.70
C GLU A 10 10.36 22.88 -19.29
N ILE A 11 9.85 24.07 -18.97
CA ILE A 11 9.21 24.34 -17.67
C ILE A 11 7.96 23.48 -17.46
N VAL A 12 7.12 23.32 -18.49
CA VAL A 12 5.92 22.47 -18.42
C VAL A 12 6.31 20.99 -18.25
N SER A 13 7.31 20.51 -18.98
CA SER A 13 7.85 19.16 -18.85
C SER A 13 8.43 18.90 -17.45
N TYR A 14 9.21 19.86 -16.93
CA TYR A 14 9.78 19.80 -15.59
C TYR A 14 8.71 19.78 -14.50
N LYS A 15 7.71 20.69 -14.57
CA LYS A 15 6.56 20.67 -13.67
C LYS A 15 5.78 19.36 -13.74
N ARG A 16 5.60 18.79 -14.93
CA ARG A 16 4.98 17.46 -15.10
C ARG A 16 5.78 16.36 -14.41
N THR A 17 7.10 16.43 -14.52
CA THR A 17 8.02 15.45 -13.92
C THR A 17 8.01 15.56 -12.39
N LEU A 18 8.05 16.77 -11.84
CA LEU A 18 7.90 17.01 -10.39
C LEU A 18 6.55 16.52 -9.87
N ASN A 19 5.44 16.85 -10.55
CA ASN A 19 4.11 16.36 -10.18
C ASN A 19 4.05 14.82 -10.21
N LYS A 20 4.67 14.19 -11.21
CA LYS A 20 4.75 12.72 -11.28
C LYS A 20 5.54 12.13 -10.11
N MET A 21 6.60 12.80 -9.63
CA MET A 21 7.35 12.36 -8.45
C MET A 21 6.58 12.54 -7.14
N ASN A 22 5.62 13.47 -7.10
CA ASN A 22 4.78 13.72 -5.92
C ASN A 22 3.43 12.99 -5.95
N THR A 23 3.16 12.23 -7.01
CA THR A 23 1.92 11.49 -7.16
C THR A 23 2.07 10.09 -6.58
N ILE A 24 1.11 9.68 -5.75
CA ILE A 24 0.95 8.32 -5.24
C ILE A 24 -0.30 7.70 -5.86
N TYR A 25 -0.27 6.40 -6.09
CA TYR A 25 -1.24 5.71 -6.93
C TYR A 25 -1.97 4.63 -6.17
N HIS A 26 -3.30 4.60 -6.28
CA HIS A 26 -4.15 3.52 -5.79
C HIS A 26 -4.69 2.72 -6.98
N TYR A 27 -4.44 1.41 -6.98
CA TYR A 27 -4.97 0.49 -7.99
C TYR A 27 -6.27 -0.11 -7.47
N CYS A 28 -7.31 -0.12 -8.29
CA CYS A 28 -8.58 -0.71 -7.91
C CYS A 28 -9.39 -1.19 -9.12
N SER A 29 -10.44 -1.97 -8.87
CA SER A 29 -11.39 -2.36 -9.91
C SER A 29 -12.22 -1.15 -10.39
N PRO A 30 -12.89 -1.23 -11.55
CA PRO A 30 -13.78 -0.16 -12.02
C PRO A 30 -14.91 0.14 -11.03
N GLU A 31 -15.45 -0.90 -10.40
CA GLU A 31 -16.55 -0.77 -9.44
C GLU A 31 -16.10 -0.02 -8.17
N SER A 32 -14.92 -0.36 -7.64
CA SER A 32 -14.29 0.38 -6.54
C SER A 32 -14.00 1.83 -6.91
N PHE A 33 -13.52 2.08 -8.14
CA PHE A 33 -13.26 3.44 -8.63
C PHE A 33 -14.52 4.29 -8.62
N PHE A 34 -15.62 3.81 -9.21
CA PHE A 34 -16.90 4.54 -9.20
C PHE A 34 -17.35 4.85 -7.77
N SER A 35 -17.23 3.88 -6.87
CA SER A 35 -17.58 4.06 -5.46
C SER A 35 -16.69 5.09 -4.75
N ILE A 36 -15.39 5.10 -5.02
CA ILE A 36 -14.44 6.09 -4.47
C ILE A 36 -14.83 7.51 -4.90
N ILE A 37 -15.08 7.71 -6.20
CA ILE A 37 -15.41 9.04 -6.73
C ILE A 37 -16.77 9.53 -6.23
N GLN A 38 -17.78 8.65 -6.21
CA GLN A 38 -19.13 8.99 -5.75
C GLN A 38 -19.16 9.38 -4.27
N ASN A 39 -18.42 8.67 -3.42
CA ASN A 39 -18.43 8.88 -1.98
C ASN A 39 -17.31 9.81 -1.48
N GLN A 40 -16.34 10.14 -2.35
CA GLN A 40 -15.12 10.88 -2.00
C GLN A 40 -14.37 10.25 -0.83
N ARG A 41 -14.29 8.91 -0.83
CA ARG A 41 -13.68 8.11 0.26
C ARG A 41 -12.81 6.99 -0.33
N LEU A 42 -11.70 6.71 0.33
CA LEU A 42 -10.88 5.54 0.04
C LEU A 42 -11.37 4.34 0.85
N TRP A 43 -11.37 3.16 0.23
CA TRP A 43 -11.74 1.91 0.88
C TRP A 43 -10.51 1.27 1.51
N LEU A 44 -10.64 0.83 2.77
CA LEU A 44 -9.63 0.00 3.41
C LEU A 44 -9.96 -1.48 3.15
N SER A 45 -8.94 -2.25 2.82
CA SER A 45 -9.03 -3.71 2.68
C SER A 45 -8.37 -4.39 3.87
N SER A 46 -8.89 -5.54 4.25
CA SER A 46 -8.24 -6.38 5.27
C SER A 46 -6.84 -6.78 4.77
N MET A 47 -5.83 -6.64 5.65
CA MET A 47 -4.47 -7.06 5.31
C MET A 47 -4.35 -8.56 5.04
N ASP A 48 -5.28 -9.38 5.55
CA ASP A 48 -5.30 -10.83 5.29
C ASP A 48 -5.65 -11.15 3.82
N HIS A 49 -6.21 -10.18 3.07
CA HIS A 49 -6.56 -10.30 1.65
C HIS A 49 -5.66 -9.47 0.74
N MET A 50 -4.57 -8.90 1.26
CA MET A 50 -3.61 -8.17 0.45
C MET A 50 -2.71 -9.13 -0.35
N ASN A 51 -2.07 -8.60 -1.39
CA ASN A 51 -1.17 -9.37 -2.25
C ASN A 51 0.01 -9.98 -1.48
N ASP A 52 0.34 -9.43 -0.32
CA ASP A 52 1.34 -9.93 0.62
C ASP A 52 0.71 -10.54 1.89
N TYR A 53 -0.35 -11.34 1.75
CA TYR A 53 -0.93 -12.11 2.87
C TYR A 53 0.10 -13.05 3.53
N MET A 54 1.19 -13.34 2.82
CA MET A 54 2.27 -14.17 3.32
C MET A 54 3.12 -13.43 4.34
N GLU A 55 3.33 -12.12 4.23
CA GLU A 55 4.15 -11.31 5.15
C GLU A 55 3.84 -11.62 6.63
N LYS A 56 2.56 -11.64 6.99
CA LYS A 56 2.08 -12.01 8.33
C LYS A 56 2.55 -13.41 8.74
N LYS A 57 2.37 -14.41 7.87
CA LYS A 57 2.80 -15.80 8.12
C LYS A 57 4.32 -15.91 8.24
N TRP A 58 5.07 -15.22 7.39
CA TRP A 58 6.53 -15.19 7.44
C TRP A 58 7.03 -14.57 8.74
N PHE A 59 6.45 -13.43 9.15
CA PHE A 59 6.75 -12.78 10.42
C PHE A 59 6.52 -13.73 11.59
N TYR A 60 5.33 -14.34 11.70
CA TYR A 60 5.03 -15.30 12.77
C TYR A 60 5.98 -16.48 12.80
N SER A 61 6.27 -17.07 11.63
CA SER A 61 7.18 -18.21 11.55
C SER A 61 8.61 -17.85 11.97
N THR A 62 9.06 -16.64 11.63
CA THR A 62 10.41 -16.15 11.95
C THR A 62 10.52 -15.79 13.42
N LEU A 63 9.51 -15.13 13.98
CA LEU A 63 9.40 -14.84 15.39
C LEU A 63 9.43 -16.13 16.22
N LYS A 64 8.60 -17.11 15.86
CA LYS A 64 8.56 -18.43 16.52
C LYS A 64 9.94 -19.10 16.53
N LYS A 65 10.62 -19.16 15.37
CA LYS A 65 11.98 -19.72 15.24
C LYS A 65 12.99 -18.97 16.10
N TYR A 66 12.93 -17.63 16.12
CA TYR A 66 13.83 -16.81 16.92
C TYR A 66 13.62 -17.06 18.42
N LEU A 67 12.37 -17.13 18.87
CA LEU A 67 12.04 -17.36 20.28
C LEU A 67 12.53 -18.74 20.74
N TYR A 68 12.24 -19.82 20.03
CA TYR A 68 12.74 -21.16 20.40
C TYR A 68 14.26 -21.28 20.36
N LYS A 69 14.95 -20.45 19.58
CA LYS A 69 16.41 -20.44 19.53
C LYS A 69 17.04 -19.76 20.75
N ASN A 70 16.36 -18.76 21.33
CA ASN A 70 16.95 -17.86 22.32
C ASN A 70 16.33 -17.95 23.71
N LEU A 71 15.19 -18.64 23.88
CA LEU A 71 14.45 -18.74 25.14
C LEU A 71 14.13 -20.20 25.46
N ASP A 72 13.81 -20.46 26.72
CA ASP A 72 13.35 -21.77 27.17
C ASP A 72 12.02 -22.17 26.51
N ALA A 73 11.91 -23.43 26.09
CA ALA A 73 10.78 -23.92 25.30
C ALA A 73 9.43 -23.73 26.01
N ASN A 74 9.36 -23.95 27.34
CA ASN A 74 8.12 -23.77 28.10
C ASN A 74 7.67 -22.32 28.14
N CYS A 75 8.62 -21.37 28.24
CA CYS A 75 8.32 -19.94 28.20
C CYS A 75 7.80 -19.51 26.82
N VAL A 76 8.41 -20.04 25.76
CA VAL A 76 7.99 -19.78 24.37
C VAL A 76 6.60 -20.35 24.11
N ASP A 77 6.30 -21.57 24.55
CA ASP A 77 4.99 -22.19 24.34
C ASP A 77 3.87 -21.41 25.04
N GLN A 78 4.09 -20.95 26.28
CA GLN A 78 3.15 -20.08 26.99
C GLN A 78 2.95 -18.74 26.28
N PHE A 79 4.02 -18.12 25.80
CA PHE A 79 3.97 -16.85 25.08
C PHE A 79 3.25 -16.98 23.74
N ILE A 80 3.51 -18.06 22.98
CA ILE A 80 2.85 -18.32 21.71
C ILE A 80 1.39 -18.63 21.91
N ALA A 81 1.01 -19.44 22.90
CA ALA A 81 -0.40 -19.70 23.21
C ALA A 81 -1.12 -18.39 23.54
N HIS A 82 -0.50 -17.53 24.36
CA HIS A 82 -1.07 -16.23 24.68
C HIS A 82 -1.15 -15.31 23.46
N LEU A 83 -0.13 -15.33 22.59
CA LEU A 83 -0.18 -14.61 21.32
C LEU A 83 -1.30 -15.14 20.43
N ASP A 84 -1.43 -16.45 20.20
CA ASP A 84 -2.46 -17.02 19.33
C ASP A 84 -3.87 -16.70 19.83
N ASP A 85 -4.09 -16.75 21.15
CA ASP A 85 -5.35 -16.38 21.79
C ASP A 85 -5.68 -14.88 21.65
N ASN A 86 -4.64 -14.02 21.62
CA ASN A 86 -4.79 -12.56 21.55
C ASN A 86 -4.50 -11.96 20.16
N ILE A 87 -3.99 -12.72 19.20
CA ILE A 87 -3.73 -12.29 17.81
C ILE A 87 -5.01 -12.05 17.03
N SER A 88 -6.12 -12.53 17.58
CA SER A 88 -7.46 -12.14 17.19
C SER A 88 -7.82 -10.68 17.53
N ILE A 89 -6.89 -9.88 18.07
CA ILE A 89 -7.02 -8.40 18.10
C ILE A 89 -7.02 -7.90 16.65
N GLY A 90 -8.20 -7.97 16.03
CA GLY A 90 -8.63 -7.37 14.77
C GLY A 90 -7.71 -7.54 13.56
N THR A 91 -8.20 -8.15 12.47
CA THR A 91 -7.53 -7.99 11.18
C THR A 91 -7.40 -6.50 10.87
N PRO A 92 -6.19 -5.96 10.75
CA PRO A 92 -6.02 -4.55 10.47
C PRO A 92 -6.43 -4.27 9.02
N PHE A 93 -6.99 -3.10 8.80
CA PHE A 93 -7.46 -2.66 7.49
C PHE A 93 -6.55 -1.55 6.97
N ALA A 94 -6.13 -1.64 5.71
CA ALA A 94 -5.23 -0.67 5.09
C ALA A 94 -5.65 -0.33 3.66
N CYS A 95 -5.24 0.85 3.20
CA CYS A 95 -5.30 1.25 1.80
C CYS A 95 -3.88 1.25 1.25
N CYS A 96 -3.62 0.46 0.19
CA CYS A 96 -2.31 0.41 -0.44
C CYS A 96 -2.13 1.52 -1.46
N LEU A 97 -0.96 2.18 -1.40
CA LEU A 97 -0.55 3.24 -2.31
C LEU A 97 0.83 2.90 -2.89
N SER A 98 1.03 3.23 -4.17
CA SER A 98 2.26 3.00 -4.92
C SER A 98 2.90 4.31 -5.36
N LYS A 99 4.23 4.36 -5.47
CA LYS A 99 4.95 5.52 -6.04
C LYS A 99 4.90 5.59 -7.57
N SER A 100 4.47 4.52 -8.23
CA SER A 100 4.30 4.46 -9.69
C SER A 100 2.88 4.04 -10.05
N GLY A 101 2.35 4.66 -11.10
CA GLY A 101 1.03 4.38 -11.65
C GLY A 101 0.99 3.23 -12.64
N ASP A 102 2.13 2.66 -13.00
CA ASP A 102 2.23 1.53 -13.92
C ASP A 102 3.18 0.43 -13.39
N ILE A 103 2.62 -0.52 -12.64
CA ILE A 103 3.33 -1.66 -12.05
C ILE A 103 2.51 -2.91 -12.33
N LEU A 104 3.09 -3.85 -13.08
CA LEU A 104 2.41 -5.08 -13.51
C LEU A 104 1.82 -5.89 -12.35
N SER A 105 2.56 -6.05 -11.26
CA SER A 105 2.07 -6.78 -10.08
C SER A 105 0.83 -6.14 -9.47
N GLN A 106 0.74 -4.81 -9.48
CA GLN A 106 -0.42 -4.08 -8.95
C GLN A 106 -1.62 -4.15 -9.88
N TRP A 107 -1.38 -4.11 -11.19
CA TRP A 107 -2.43 -4.34 -12.18
C TRP A 107 -3.09 -5.71 -12.00
N ARG A 108 -2.27 -6.75 -11.79
CA ARG A 108 -2.73 -8.12 -11.53
C ARG A 108 -3.47 -8.24 -10.20
N ALA A 109 -2.86 -7.74 -9.13
CA ALA A 109 -3.36 -7.94 -7.78
C ALA A 109 -4.60 -7.11 -7.43
N TYR A 110 -4.66 -5.85 -7.86
CA TYR A 110 -5.65 -4.89 -7.34
C TYR A 110 -6.54 -4.27 -8.41
N ALA A 111 -6.11 -4.23 -9.66
CA ALA A 111 -6.87 -3.65 -10.76
C ALA A 111 -7.51 -4.71 -11.66
N LYS A 112 -8.12 -5.73 -11.06
CA LYS A 112 -8.92 -6.77 -11.75
C LYS A 112 -8.17 -7.36 -12.95
N ASP A 113 -6.93 -7.81 -12.75
CA ASP A 113 -6.06 -8.35 -13.80
C ASP A 113 -5.89 -7.43 -15.03
N GLY A 114 -5.74 -6.13 -14.79
CA GLY A 114 -5.53 -5.11 -15.83
C GLY A 114 -6.80 -4.47 -16.38
N PHE A 115 -8.00 -4.90 -15.97
CA PHE A 115 -9.28 -4.29 -16.39
C PHE A 115 -9.72 -3.11 -15.51
N GLY A 116 -8.98 -2.83 -14.43
CA GLY A 116 -9.25 -1.75 -13.48
C GLY A 116 -8.56 -0.44 -13.84
N VAL A 117 -8.29 0.36 -12.81
CA VAL A 117 -7.68 1.69 -12.96
C VAL A 117 -6.59 1.93 -11.92
N SER A 118 -5.74 2.91 -12.22
CA SER A 118 -4.72 3.46 -11.32
C SER A 118 -5.02 4.94 -11.10
N ILE A 119 -5.45 5.29 -9.88
CA ILE A 119 -5.86 6.63 -9.50
C ILE A 119 -4.65 7.36 -8.90
N GLY A 120 -4.23 8.46 -9.51
CA GLY A 120 -3.16 9.30 -8.98
C GLY A 120 -3.69 10.33 -7.98
N PHE A 121 -3.07 10.38 -6.79
CA PHE A 121 -3.31 11.38 -5.75
C PHE A 121 -2.07 12.24 -5.54
N ASP A 122 -2.30 13.52 -5.31
CA ASP A 122 -1.26 14.46 -4.89
C ASP A 122 -0.90 14.22 -3.43
N ARG A 123 0.32 13.73 -3.17
CA ARG A 123 0.77 13.33 -1.82
C ARG A 123 0.67 14.47 -0.82
N GLU A 124 1.01 15.69 -1.21
CA GLU A 124 0.97 16.86 -0.34
C GLU A 124 -0.46 17.21 0.11
N LYS A 125 -1.46 16.90 -0.72
CA LYS A 125 -2.86 17.16 -0.41
C LYS A 125 -3.50 16.07 0.46
N LEU A 126 -2.86 14.91 0.57
CA LEU A 126 -3.44 13.76 1.26
C LEU A 126 -3.21 13.79 2.79
N ASP A 127 -2.69 14.89 3.35
CA ASP A 127 -2.33 15.09 4.77
C ASP A 127 -1.79 13.83 5.46
N VAL A 128 -0.85 13.17 4.78
CA VAL A 128 -0.28 11.91 5.26
C VAL A 128 0.77 12.24 6.31
N TYR A 129 0.49 11.93 7.56
CA TYR A 129 1.50 11.95 8.61
C TYR A 129 2.43 10.75 8.41
N ASP A 130 3.73 10.99 8.37
CA ASP A 130 4.74 9.93 8.40
C ASP A 130 4.74 9.29 9.80
N GLY A 131 3.82 8.36 10.03
CA GLY A 131 3.74 7.57 11.25
C GLY A 131 4.69 6.37 11.20
N ILE A 132 5.48 6.19 12.25
CA ILE A 132 6.04 4.88 12.59
C ILE A 132 4.87 4.08 13.19
N ILE A 133 4.34 3.12 12.44
CA ILE A 133 3.52 2.04 13.00
C ILE A 133 4.47 1.01 13.59
#